data_AF-A0A8T0IKT3-F1
#
_entry.id   AF-A0A8T0IKT3-F1
#
_cell.length_a   1.000
_cell.length_b   1.000
_cell.length_c   1.000
_cell.angle_alpha   90.00
_cell.angle_beta   90.00
_cell.angle_gamma   90.00
#
_symmetry.space_group_name_H-M   'P 1'
#
loop_
_entity.id
_entity.type
_entity.pdbx_description
1 polymer ?
#
loop_
_entity_poly.entity_id
_entity_poly.type
_entity_poly.pdbx_seq_one_letter_code
_entity_poly.pdbx_strand_id
1 'polypeptide(L)'
;MDNDEELWALFKQVQGGVPGSQIFITKVATQSLYLEVQLLSDKCGNVPALHSHDCNAQRRHRKIIEEGPITIAPPETVKRLEQGLEF
;
A
#
# COMPACT_ATOMS: atom_id res chain seq x y z
N MET A 1 19.19 -3.24 1.48
CA MET A 1 20.24 -2.41 0.89
C MET A 1 21.21 -2.22 2.01
N ASP A 2 22.29 -2.96 1.91
CA ASP A 2 23.14 -3.22 3.08
C ASP A 2 24.35 -2.29 3.09
N ASN A 3 24.55 -1.51 2.02
CA ASN A 3 25.57 -0.48 1.89
C ASN A 3 25.22 0.56 0.80
N ASP A 4 26.02 1.63 0.76
CA ASP A 4 25.84 2.76 -0.16
C ASP A 4 26.10 2.39 -1.63
N GLU A 5 27.04 1.50 -1.89
CA GLU A 5 27.40 1.10 -3.26
C GLU A 5 26.23 0.39 -3.96
N GLU A 6 25.58 -0.54 -3.25
CA GLU A 6 24.38 -1.24 -3.71
C GLU A 6 23.23 -0.26 -3.92
N LEU A 7 23.02 0.68 -2.99
CA LEU A 7 22.00 1.73 -3.12
C LEU A 7 22.18 2.54 -4.41
N TRP A 8 23.40 2.99 -4.70
CA TRP A 8 23.67 3.79 -5.90
C TRP A 8 23.50 3.00 -7.20
N ALA A 9 23.87 1.71 -7.20
CA ALA A 9 23.64 0.84 -8.35
C ALA A 9 22.14 0.67 -8.63
N LEU A 10 21.35 0.36 -7.59
CA LEU A 10 19.90 0.17 -7.70
C LEU A 10 19.17 1.48 -8.03
N PHE A 11 19.61 2.61 -7.49
CA PHE A 11 19.04 3.92 -7.80
C PHE A 11 19.11 4.22 -9.31
N LYS A 12 20.26 3.97 -9.94
CA LYS A 12 20.43 4.13 -11.39
C LYS A 12 19.52 3.20 -12.19
N GLN A 13 19.30 1.97 -11.71
CA GLN A 13 18.38 1.02 -12.33
C GLN A 13 16.93 1.52 -12.27
N VAL A 14 16.48 2.04 -11.12
CA VAL A 14 15.13 2.61 -10.95
C VAL A 14 14.94 3.85 -11.84
N GLN A 15 15.95 4.73 -11.92
CA GLN A 15 15.91 5.92 -12.78
C GLN A 15 15.69 5.56 -14.27
N GLY A 16 16.26 4.45 -14.73
CA GLY A 16 16.05 3.96 -16.10
C GLY A 16 14.66 3.35 -16.34
N GLY A 17 13.98 2.88 -15.30
CA GLY A 17 12.65 2.26 -15.42
C GLY A 17 11.52 3.25 -15.69
N VAL A 18 11.58 4.45 -15.09
CA VAL A 18 10.63 5.54 -15.32
C VAL A 18 11.38 6.86 -15.48
N PRO A 19 11.83 7.20 -16.71
CA PRO A 19 12.61 8.41 -16.96
C PRO A 19 11.87 9.69 -16.56
N GLY A 20 12.55 10.58 -15.83
CA GLY A 20 11.99 11.87 -15.40
C GLY A 20 11.10 11.81 -14.15
N SER A 21 10.81 10.63 -13.60
CA SER A 21 10.13 10.50 -12.31
C SER A 21 11.05 10.90 -11.16
N GLN A 22 10.47 11.54 -10.14
CA GLN A 22 11.12 11.72 -8.85
C GLN A 22 11.23 10.36 -8.14
N ILE A 23 12.31 10.16 -7.37
CA ILE A 23 12.58 8.94 -6.61
C ILE A 23 12.59 9.28 -5.11
N PHE A 24 11.87 8.50 -4.32
CA PHE A 24 11.80 8.63 -2.86
C PHE A 24 12.43 7.41 -2.19
N ILE A 25 13.11 7.63 -1.06
CA ILE A 25 13.66 6.57 -0.22
C ILE A 25 12.79 6.46 1.03
N THR A 26 12.37 5.23 1.35
CA THR A 26 11.49 4.93 2.48
C THR A 26 12.04 3.71 3.22
N LYS A 27 11.74 3.63 4.53
CA LYS A 27 12.08 2.47 5.34
C LYS A 27 11.32 1.25 4.82
N VAL A 28 12.03 0.16 4.56
CA VAL A 28 11.41 -1.11 4.18
C VAL A 28 10.58 -1.66 5.35
N ALA A 29 9.29 -1.85 5.13
CA ALA A 29 8.41 -2.56 6.04
C ALA A 29 8.54 -4.07 5.83
N THR A 30 9.05 -4.77 6.84
CA THR A 30 9.15 -6.23 6.85
C THR A 30 8.03 -6.83 7.68
N GLN A 31 7.48 -7.98 7.26
CA GLN A 31 6.40 -8.68 7.97
C GLN A 31 5.14 -7.82 8.18
N SER A 32 4.87 -6.89 7.26
CA SER A 32 3.66 -6.06 7.27
C SER A 32 2.47 -6.78 6.65
N LEU A 33 1.28 -6.44 7.12
CA LEU A 33 0.05 -6.79 6.42
C LEU A 33 -0.18 -5.81 5.26
N TYR A 34 -0.62 -6.30 4.10
CA TYR A 34 -1.05 -5.49 2.98
C TYR A 34 -2.58 -5.48 2.93
N LEU A 35 -3.14 -4.39 3.46
CA LEU A 35 -4.57 -4.19 3.65
C LEU A 35 -5.03 -2.99 2.84
N GLU A 36 -6.19 -3.10 2.21
CA GLU A 36 -6.78 -2.04 1.39
C GLU A 36 -8.20 -1.70 1.84
N VAL A 37 -8.58 -0.43 1.69
CA VAL A 37 -9.95 0.05 1.85
C VAL A 37 -10.37 0.70 0.54
N GLN A 38 -11.48 0.23 -0.02
CA GLN A 38 -12.05 0.80 -1.22
C GLN A 38 -12.87 2.04 -0.86
N LEU A 39 -12.52 3.17 -1.45
CA LEU A 39 -13.26 4.43 -1.33
C LEU A 39 -14.02 4.74 -2.61
N LEU A 40 -15.14 5.44 -2.46
CA LEU A 40 -15.87 6.04 -3.57
C LEU A 40 -16.22 7.48 -3.20
N SER A 41 -15.89 8.44 -4.06
CA SER A 41 -16.20 9.85 -3.82
C SER A 41 -17.27 10.34 -4.78
N ASP A 42 -18.22 11.13 -4.28
CA ASP A 42 -19.19 11.86 -5.09
C ASP A 42 -18.81 13.33 -5.29
N LYS A 43 -19.57 14.04 -6.15
CA LYS A 43 -19.33 15.47 -6.45
C LYS A 43 -19.73 16.41 -5.31
N CYS A 44 -20.44 15.91 -4.32
CA CYS A 44 -20.89 16.67 -3.16
C CYS A 44 -19.88 16.60 -2.00
N GLY A 45 -18.78 15.85 -2.17
CA GLY A 45 -17.71 15.71 -1.17
C GLY A 45 -17.87 14.50 -0.25
N ASN A 46 -18.85 13.62 -0.47
CA ASN A 46 -18.97 12.40 0.32
C ASN A 46 -17.91 11.39 -0.14
N VAL A 47 -17.21 10.74 0.80
CA VAL A 47 -16.19 9.71 0.53
C VAL A 47 -16.39 8.46 1.40
N PRO A 48 -17.48 7.70 1.23
CA PRO A 48 -17.67 6.46 1.98
C PRO A 48 -16.59 5.40 1.67
N ALA A 49 -16.19 4.68 2.72
CA ALA A 49 -15.56 3.37 2.59
C ALA A 49 -16.63 2.34 2.17
N LEU A 50 -16.33 1.55 1.15
CA LEU A 50 -17.23 0.53 0.60
C LEU A 50 -16.93 -0.86 1.16
N HIS A 51 -15.68 -1.30 1.00
CA HIS A 51 -15.22 -2.63 1.38
C HIS A 51 -13.76 -2.56 1.80
N SER A 52 -13.36 -3.49 2.66
CA SER A 52 -11.98 -3.69 3.05
C SER A 52 -11.48 -5.04 2.54
N HIS A 53 -10.22 -5.09 2.10
CA HIS A 53 -9.61 -6.28 1.51
C HIS A 53 -8.28 -6.62 2.19
N ASP A 54 -8.06 -7.90 2.40
CA ASP A 54 -6.76 -8.50 2.71
C ASP A 54 -6.11 -8.93 1.39
N CYS A 55 -4.97 -8.32 1.05
CA CYS A 55 -4.18 -8.66 -0.14
C CYS A 55 -2.78 -9.16 0.25
N ASN A 56 -2.63 -9.82 1.41
CA ASN A 56 -1.34 -10.34 1.89
C ASN A 56 -0.75 -11.43 1.00
N ALA A 57 -1.60 -12.18 0.30
CA ALA A 57 -1.19 -13.26 -0.58
C ALA A 57 -0.53 -12.70 -1.87
N GLN A 58 0.76 -12.39 -1.77
CA GLN A 58 1.55 -11.80 -2.85
C GLN A 58 2.77 -12.64 -3.19
N ARG A 59 3.16 -12.64 -4.47
CA ARG A 59 4.41 -13.28 -4.92
C ARG A 59 5.15 -12.36 -5.89
N ARG A 60 6.38 -11.99 -5.51
CA ARG A 60 7.25 -11.09 -6.30
C ARG A 60 6.53 -9.77 -6.64
N HIS A 61 5.99 -9.10 -5.62
CA HIS A 61 5.29 -7.80 -5.74
C HIS A 61 4.04 -7.80 -6.63
N ARG A 62 3.37 -8.95 -6.74
CA ARG A 62 2.09 -9.09 -7.43
C ARG A 62 1.07 -9.71 -6.49
N LYS A 63 -0.12 -9.11 -6.43
CA LYS A 63 -1.28 -9.70 -5.76
C LYS A 63 -1.66 -11.00 -6.47
N ILE A 64 -1.83 -12.07 -5.70
CA ILE A 64 -2.23 -13.40 -6.21
C ILE A 64 -3.66 -13.70 -5.79
N ILE A 65 -3.99 -13.42 -4.54
CA ILE A 65 -5.33 -13.58 -3.96
C ILE A 65 -5.66 -12.30 -3.21
N GLU A 66 -6.92 -11.88 -3.32
CA GLU A 66 -7.51 -10.76 -2.59
C GLU A 66 -8.80 -11.27 -1.95
N GLU A 67 -8.91 -11.13 -0.64
CA GLU A 67 -10.05 -11.60 0.16
C GLU A 67 -10.71 -10.42 0.87
N GLY A 68 -12.01 -10.48 1.12
CA GLY A 68 -12.73 -9.45 1.87
C GLY A 68 -13.87 -10.06 2.71
N PRO A 69 -14.17 -9.50 3.90
CA PRO A 69 -13.56 -8.31 4.52
C PRO A 69 -12.22 -8.60 5.22
N ILE A 70 -11.51 -7.55 5.69
CA ILE A 70 -10.33 -7.72 6.55
C ILE A 70 -10.73 -8.40 7.87
N THR A 71 -10.16 -9.56 8.15
CA THR A 71 -10.37 -10.30 9.41
C THR A 71 -9.11 -10.49 10.24
N ILE A 72 -7.94 -10.32 9.63
CA ILE A 72 -6.63 -10.58 10.26
C ILE A 72 -6.18 -9.48 11.23
N ALA A 73 -6.70 -8.26 11.08
CA ALA A 73 -6.37 -7.12 11.92
C ALA A 73 -7.41 -6.92 13.04
N PRO A 74 -7.04 -6.30 14.18
CA PRO A 74 -8.00 -6.01 15.25
C PRO A 74 -9.19 -5.18 14.72
N PRO A 75 -10.44 -5.50 15.10
CA PRO A 75 -11.63 -4.79 14.59
C PRO A 75 -11.58 -3.28 14.81
N GLU A 76 -10.99 -2.81 15.90
CA GLU A 76 -10.80 -1.37 16.15
C GLU A 76 -9.85 -0.74 15.13
N THR A 77 -8.78 -1.43 14.77
CA THR A 77 -7.84 -0.98 13.73
C THR A 77 -8.51 -0.92 12.37
N VAL A 78 -9.29 -1.94 12.00
CA VAL A 78 -10.05 -1.96 10.74
C VAL A 78 -11.06 -0.81 10.71
N LYS A 79 -11.80 -0.62 11.80
CA LYS A 79 -12.74 0.51 11.93
C LYS A 79 -12.02 1.86 11.78
N ARG A 80 -10.84 2.03 12.38
CA ARG A 80 -10.03 3.24 12.22
C ARG A 80 -9.53 3.44 10.79
N LEU A 81 -9.18 2.36 10.08
CA LEU A 81 -8.80 2.44 8.66
C LEU A 81 -9.98 2.86 7.79
N GLU A 82 -11.18 2.33 8.06
CA GLU A 82 -12.39 2.65 7.32
C GLU A 82 -12.93 4.06 7.63
N GLN A 83 -12.78 4.53 8.88
CA GLN A 83 -13.27 5.85 9.34
C GLN A 83 -12.27 7.00 9.20
N GLY A 84 -10.96 6.72 9.22
CA GLY A 84 -9.90 7.76 9.17
C GLY A 84 -9.80 8.50 7.84
N LEU A 85 -10.80 8.36 6.98
CA LEU A 85 -10.89 8.87 5.62
C LEU A 85 -12.05 9.89 5.48
N GLU A 86 -12.67 10.29 6.59
CA GLU A 86 -13.54 11.47 6.65
C GLU A 86 -12.68 12.74 6.44
N PHE A 87 -12.80 13.36 5.25
CA PHE A 87 -12.12 14.61 4.87
C PHE A 87 -13.01 15.83 5.13
#